data_AF-A0A0S8K398-F1
#
_entry.id   AF-A0A0S8K398-F1
#
_cell.length_a   1.000
_cell.length_b   1.000
_cell.length_c   1.000
_cell.angle_alpha   90.00
_cell.angle_beta   90.00
_cell.angle_gamma   90.00
#
_symmetry.space_group_name_H-M   'P 1'
#
loop_
_entity.id
_entity.type
_entity.pdbx_description
1 polymer ?
#
loop_
_entity_poly.entity_id
_entity_poly.type
_entity_poly.pdbx_seq_one_letter_code
_entity_poly.pdbx_strand_id
1 'polypeptide(L)'
;MNRLLYYIILIAVVLTACDPLEDVYNERDKKATGYANSLEHLLSSDDYATIADLARESGDSLNADFIEDNEYFSDNVSASKYIPPFLALQYPALSLSSVANVGYDFYTDYPEYLDELTKPEEYQVSDTNYLEVGEKQGQYKTFIGTDNPDNFIPGFLAAAIPDAAENNVRLALYKYTSVIVDPSVTKSMVGEDYQIIVDWVKENVDTSYISSYGDSETYFGAGAYYQNFDGREGKWEDTAFASSGEAVLSAIGDVWLPAKYPNATPEVDGKTVYYNITYDTYDGAGHTFYVVFKCTAAGDPPVFELVDGPSEEYLSYSTTSTVDMGDYYKYSGSAWEKIEDVYYLSSADYDEMGAPGKYNNFSSSDRPENYIPQMLTIKYPYAQQEDILAVCYKYYSSGSTTVRASEYSFTTEWVPYNPVIEKMDQFIHNGTKWVFDPTVTFTMSSADYQLIVDWVKANKGESYLDSYGTAEFYHGAGSYYSNFDIRSGFFEAADFDTWENAVEAAIGKVLLPGKYPNAVTQVDGVDVYYVVNFATYSGADGNWSMRFKVTKAGPNPEFTLEEGPTPL
;
A
#
# COMPACT_ATOMS: atom_id res chain seq x y z
N MET A 1 42.87 64.12 89.04
CA MET A 1 44.15 64.79 88.73
C MET A 1 45.13 63.71 88.34
N ASN A 2 45.58 63.72 87.07
CA ASN A 2 46.85 63.21 86.53
C ASN A 2 47.36 61.80 86.94
N ARG A 3 47.98 60.98 86.11
CA ARG A 3 48.24 60.84 84.65
C ARG A 3 49.22 59.66 84.58
N LEU A 4 49.04 58.80 83.57
CA LEU A 4 50.05 57.89 82.97
C LEU A 4 50.61 56.70 83.76
N LEU A 5 51.00 55.68 82.94
CA LEU A 5 51.80 54.46 83.18
C LEU A 5 50.93 53.22 83.47
N TYR A 6 51.01 52.06 82.78
CA TYR A 6 52.00 51.49 81.86
C TYR A 6 51.49 50.09 81.35
N TYR A 7 51.95 49.66 80.17
CA TYR A 7 52.15 48.26 79.67
C TYR A 7 50.99 47.34 79.15
N ILE A 8 51.03 47.12 77.82
CA ILE A 8 51.01 45.87 77.00
C ILE A 8 50.19 44.66 77.49
N ILE A 9 49.29 44.13 76.63
CA ILE A 9 49.24 42.74 76.09
C ILE A 9 47.94 42.49 75.29
N LEU A 10 48.12 41.78 74.17
CA LEU A 10 47.20 41.12 73.24
C LEU A 10 45.96 40.45 73.88
N ILE A 11 44.79 40.53 73.23
CA ILE A 11 43.83 39.43 72.91
C ILE A 11 42.43 39.99 72.55
N ALA A 12 41.84 39.39 71.51
CA ALA A 12 40.54 39.67 70.88
C ALA A 12 39.31 39.40 71.77
N VAL A 13 38.16 40.02 71.41
CA VAL A 13 36.82 39.40 71.26
C VAL A 13 35.80 40.43 70.69
N VAL A 14 35.25 40.07 69.52
CA VAL A 14 33.86 40.14 69.00
C VAL A 14 32.93 41.29 69.39
N LEU A 15 32.42 41.99 68.36
CA LEU A 15 31.00 42.34 68.25
C LEU A 15 30.49 42.03 66.83
N THR A 16 29.45 41.21 66.79
CA THR A 16 28.70 40.71 65.63
C THR A 16 27.84 41.81 65.02
N ALA A 17 27.96 42.03 63.71
CA ALA A 17 26.94 42.73 62.92
C ALA A 17 26.00 41.68 62.30
N CYS A 18 24.72 41.83 62.59
CA CYS A 18 23.59 41.08 62.06
C CYS A 18 23.47 41.39 60.56
N ASP A 19 23.39 40.38 59.69
CA ASP A 19 23.00 40.55 58.28
C ASP A 19 21.47 40.45 58.20
N PRO A 20 20.74 41.58 58.12
CA PRO A 20 19.28 41.60 58.30
C PRO A 20 18.52 41.14 57.04
N LEU A 21 19.24 40.59 56.07
CA LEU A 21 18.71 40.07 54.81
C LEU A 21 19.01 38.58 54.62
N GLU A 22 19.83 37.96 55.46
CA GLU A 22 20.19 36.55 55.31
C GLU A 22 18.98 35.64 55.54
N ASP A 23 18.07 35.97 56.46
CA ASP A 23 16.86 35.18 56.67
C ASP A 23 15.86 35.31 55.50
N VAL A 24 15.79 36.48 54.84
CA VAL A 24 14.92 36.69 53.66
C VAL A 24 15.52 36.07 52.38
N TYR A 25 16.84 36.11 52.22
CA TYR A 25 17.53 35.43 51.13
C TYR A 25 17.57 33.92 51.33
N ASN A 26 17.75 33.43 52.57
CA ASN A 26 17.67 32.00 52.88
C ASN A 26 16.24 31.45 52.77
N GLU A 27 15.20 32.25 52.99
CA GLU A 27 13.81 31.87 52.71
C GLU A 27 13.46 31.93 51.21
N ARG A 28 14.10 32.80 50.42
CA ARG A 28 13.93 32.83 48.95
C ARG A 28 14.72 31.72 48.25
N ASP A 29 15.93 31.43 48.71
CA ASP A 29 16.78 30.38 48.13
C ASP A 29 16.33 28.97 48.59
N LYS A 30 15.58 28.85 49.70
CA LYS A 30 14.76 27.66 50.01
C LYS A 30 13.45 27.58 49.21
N LYS A 31 13.15 28.56 48.35
CA LYS A 31 11.94 28.63 47.51
C LYS A 31 12.23 28.58 46.00
N ALA A 32 13.41 28.07 45.60
CA ALA A 32 13.71 27.67 44.23
C ALA A 32 13.77 26.15 44.06
N THR A 33 13.07 25.40 44.91
CA THR A 33 12.64 24.04 44.59
C THR A 33 11.45 24.20 43.65
N GLY A 34 11.58 23.78 42.38
CA GLY A 34 10.57 24.00 41.35
C GLY A 34 9.13 23.71 41.79
N TYR A 35 8.14 24.34 41.16
CA TYR A 35 6.74 24.11 41.48
C TYR A 35 6.15 23.02 40.57
N ALA A 36 5.19 22.25 41.09
CA ALA A 36 4.44 21.29 40.29
C ALA A 36 3.45 22.02 39.37
N ASN A 37 3.40 21.63 38.10
CA ASN A 37 2.43 22.17 37.15
C ASN A 37 2.00 21.10 36.13
N SER A 38 0.85 21.31 35.50
CA SER A 38 0.41 20.54 34.33
C SER A 38 0.54 21.40 33.08
N LEU A 39 1.08 20.84 31.99
CA LEU A 39 1.19 21.52 30.71
C LEU A 39 0.85 20.59 29.54
N GLU A 40 0.46 21.21 28.43
CA GLU A 40 0.35 20.57 27.12
C GLU A 40 1.41 21.19 26.20
N HIS A 41 2.14 20.35 25.45
CA HIS A 41 3.16 20.79 24.49
C HIS A 41 3.00 20.02 23.18
N LEU A 42 2.73 20.70 22.07
CA LEU A 42 2.73 20.09 20.74
C LEU A 42 4.11 20.30 20.14
N LEU A 43 4.79 19.23 19.72
CA LEU A 43 6.12 19.33 19.12
C LEU A 43 6.05 20.05 17.77
N SER A 44 6.97 20.97 17.57
CA SER A 44 7.25 21.64 16.30
C SER A 44 8.51 21.09 15.65
N SER A 45 8.77 21.41 14.38
CA SER A 45 10.02 21.04 13.68
C SER A 45 11.28 21.47 14.46
N ASP A 46 11.26 22.66 15.09
CA ASP A 46 12.37 23.14 15.94
C ASP A 46 12.56 22.27 17.19
N ASP A 47 11.46 21.73 17.75
CA ASP A 47 11.53 20.81 18.89
C ASP A 47 12.10 19.45 18.48
N TYR A 48 11.71 18.92 17.31
CA TYR A 48 12.29 17.69 16.76
C TYR A 48 13.78 17.82 16.49
N ALA A 49 14.23 18.94 15.91
CA ALA A 49 15.65 19.24 15.75
C ALA A 49 16.39 19.29 17.10
N THR A 50 15.79 19.94 18.12
CA THR A 50 16.35 19.98 19.47
C THR A 50 16.45 18.59 20.11
N ILE A 51 15.42 17.75 19.93
CA ILE A 51 15.40 16.36 20.41
C ILE A 51 16.49 15.53 19.71
N ALA A 52 16.65 15.70 18.40
CA ALA A 52 17.69 15.03 17.63
C ALA A 52 19.09 15.43 18.13
N ASP A 53 19.34 16.70 18.38
CA ASP A 53 20.62 17.17 18.95
C ASP A 53 20.91 16.54 20.32
N LEU A 54 19.91 16.49 21.22
CA LEU A 54 20.04 15.80 22.51
C LEU A 54 20.32 14.29 22.34
N ALA A 55 19.69 13.65 21.36
CA ALA A 55 19.96 12.25 21.02
C ALA A 55 21.40 12.05 20.52
N ARG A 56 21.94 12.94 19.68
CA ARG A 56 23.35 12.91 19.24
C ARG A 56 24.32 13.09 20.40
N GLU A 57 24.04 14.03 21.29
CA GLU A 57 24.84 14.25 22.50
C GLU A 57 24.90 13.01 23.40
N SER A 58 23.81 12.22 23.42
CA SER A 58 23.76 10.94 24.13
C SER A 58 24.48 9.78 23.40
N GLY A 59 24.99 10.01 22.19
CA GLY A 59 25.68 9.03 21.35
C GLY A 59 24.77 8.22 20.43
N ASP A 60 23.50 8.61 20.26
CA ASP A 60 22.49 7.89 19.46
C ASP A 60 22.23 8.58 18.12
N SER A 61 23.28 8.74 17.32
CA SER A 61 23.21 9.52 16.07
C SER A 61 22.25 8.94 15.03
N LEU A 62 22.09 7.62 14.95
CA LEU A 62 21.19 7.00 13.97
C LEU A 62 19.73 7.39 14.20
N ASN A 63 19.27 7.34 15.45
CA ASN A 63 17.90 7.71 15.79
C ASN A 63 17.73 9.23 15.80
N ALA A 64 18.77 10.00 16.09
CA ALA A 64 18.75 11.45 15.93
C ALA A 64 18.49 11.86 14.48
N ASP A 65 19.23 11.28 13.54
CA ASP A 65 19.05 11.56 12.11
C ASP A 65 17.64 11.17 11.65
N PHE A 66 17.11 10.04 12.12
CA PHE A 66 15.71 9.66 11.87
C PHE A 66 14.72 10.71 12.38
N ILE A 67 14.85 11.16 13.64
CA ILE A 67 13.92 12.14 14.24
C ILE A 67 13.99 13.48 13.50
N GLU A 68 15.18 13.95 13.14
CA GLU A 68 15.34 15.22 12.42
C GLU A 68 14.83 15.15 10.98
N ASP A 69 15.15 14.07 10.25
CA ASP A 69 14.78 13.95 8.83
C ASP A 69 13.28 13.73 8.63
N ASN A 70 12.61 13.10 9.60
CA ASN A 70 11.23 12.65 9.46
C ASN A 70 10.23 13.42 10.34
N GLU A 71 10.68 14.09 11.39
CA GLU A 71 9.85 14.85 12.34
C GLU A 71 8.73 14.00 12.98
N TYR A 72 8.97 12.69 13.17
CA TYR A 72 8.05 11.80 13.87
C TYR A 72 8.78 10.74 14.69
N PHE A 73 8.07 10.13 15.62
CA PHE A 73 8.49 8.93 16.35
C PHE A 73 7.91 7.66 15.74
N SER A 74 8.40 6.49 16.13
CA SER A 74 7.88 5.20 15.69
C SER A 74 8.06 4.16 16.79
N ASP A 75 7.56 2.94 16.58
CA ASP A 75 7.80 1.83 17.52
C ASP A 75 9.31 1.55 17.71
N ASN A 76 10.13 1.80 16.69
CA ASN A 76 11.58 1.61 16.75
C ASN A 76 12.34 2.84 17.28
N VAL A 77 11.72 4.01 17.24
CA VAL A 77 12.27 5.28 17.71
C VAL A 77 11.27 5.91 18.66
N SER A 78 11.24 5.40 19.90
CA SER A 78 10.17 5.72 20.84
C SER A 78 10.30 7.12 21.46
N ALA A 79 9.19 7.85 21.42
CA ALA A 79 8.99 9.14 22.09
C ALA A 79 9.32 9.08 23.60
N SER A 80 9.01 7.96 24.28
CA SER A 80 9.25 7.78 25.72
C SER A 80 10.72 7.87 26.11
N LYS A 81 11.63 7.61 25.18
CA LYS A 81 13.08 7.71 25.36
C LYS A 81 13.60 9.14 25.12
N TYR A 82 13.12 9.82 24.09
CA TYR A 82 13.74 11.05 23.58
C TYR A 82 13.05 12.34 24.04
N ILE A 83 11.76 12.30 24.38
CA ILE A 83 11.04 13.47 24.91
C ILE A 83 11.48 13.87 26.34
N PRO A 84 11.78 12.94 27.29
CA PRO A 84 12.12 13.35 28.65
C PRO A 84 13.35 14.27 28.78
N PRO A 85 14.48 14.04 28.08
CA PRO A 85 15.59 14.99 28.05
C PRO A 85 15.20 16.38 27.50
N PHE A 86 14.36 16.42 26.46
CA PHE A 86 13.84 17.67 25.91
C PHE A 86 12.99 18.44 26.91
N LEU A 87 12.07 17.77 27.61
CA LEU A 87 11.27 18.38 28.67
C LEU A 87 12.14 18.92 29.82
N ALA A 88 13.24 18.24 30.15
CA ALA A 88 14.19 18.71 31.17
C ALA A 88 14.93 19.97 30.73
N LEU A 89 15.31 20.05 29.45
CA LEU A 89 15.95 21.24 28.87
C LEU A 89 14.99 22.43 28.80
N GLN A 90 13.76 22.18 28.34
CA GLN A 90 12.78 23.23 28.06
C GLN A 90 12.08 23.74 29.31
N TYR A 91 11.85 22.87 30.30
CA TYR A 91 11.12 23.19 31.53
C TYR A 91 11.96 22.95 32.80
N PRO A 92 13.14 23.59 32.95
CA PRO A 92 14.09 23.30 34.02
C PRO A 92 13.59 23.70 35.42
N ALA A 93 12.54 24.52 35.50
CA ALA A 93 11.94 24.98 36.75
C ALA A 93 10.82 24.06 37.27
N LEU A 94 10.38 23.07 36.48
CA LEU A 94 9.37 22.11 36.91
C LEU A 94 10.01 20.99 37.73
N SER A 95 9.27 20.48 38.72
CA SER A 95 9.80 19.52 39.70
C SER A 95 8.79 18.40 40.00
N LEU A 96 9.01 17.63 41.08
CA LEU A 96 8.17 16.52 41.51
C LEU A 96 6.67 16.81 41.34
N SER A 97 5.94 15.84 40.77
CA SER A 97 4.50 15.92 40.49
C SER A 97 4.10 16.87 39.36
N SER A 98 5.05 17.39 38.58
CA SER A 98 4.72 18.04 37.31
C SER A 98 4.33 17.02 36.26
N VAL A 99 3.39 17.39 35.39
CA VAL A 99 2.85 16.57 34.31
C VAL A 99 2.96 17.33 33.00
N ALA A 100 3.41 16.68 31.94
CA ALA A 100 3.43 17.20 30.58
C ALA A 100 2.71 16.21 29.67
N ASN A 101 1.64 16.65 29.03
CA ASN A 101 1.03 15.91 27.92
C ASN A 101 1.67 16.43 26.63
N VAL A 102 2.44 15.59 25.95
CA VAL A 102 3.21 15.98 24.77
C VAL A 102 2.56 15.38 23.53
N GLY A 103 2.09 16.25 22.63
CA GLY A 103 1.59 15.86 21.31
C GLY A 103 2.72 15.78 20.30
N TYR A 104 2.76 14.73 19.51
CA TYR A 104 3.82 14.48 18.53
C TYR A 104 3.32 13.59 17.38
N ASP A 105 3.93 13.73 16.21
CA ASP A 105 3.71 12.86 15.07
C ASP A 105 4.34 11.47 15.28
N PHE A 106 3.58 10.43 14.96
CA PHE A 106 3.93 9.02 15.16
C PHE A 106 3.63 8.20 13.90
N TYR A 107 4.62 7.44 13.46
CA TYR A 107 4.52 6.55 12.31
C TYR A 107 4.03 5.15 12.72
N THR A 108 2.92 4.69 12.13
CA THR A 108 2.21 3.44 12.46
C THR A 108 2.37 2.30 11.45
N ASP A 109 3.27 2.43 10.48
CA ASP A 109 3.43 1.57 9.29
C ASP A 109 2.39 1.76 8.16
N TYR A 110 2.81 1.36 6.96
CA TYR A 110 1.95 1.21 5.78
C TYR A 110 1.21 -0.14 5.81
N PRO A 111 0.07 -0.27 5.13
CA PRO A 111 -0.61 -1.56 4.99
C PRO A 111 0.31 -2.63 4.39
N GLU A 112 0.49 -3.75 5.11
CA GLU A 112 1.44 -4.82 4.73
C GLU A 112 1.19 -5.38 3.32
N TYR A 113 -0.07 -5.39 2.86
CA TYR A 113 -0.42 -5.92 1.54
C TYR A 113 0.22 -5.13 0.38
N LEU A 114 0.57 -3.85 0.59
CA LEU A 114 1.23 -3.03 -0.43
C LEU A 114 2.63 -3.57 -0.77
N ASP A 115 3.32 -4.20 0.18
CA ASP A 115 4.65 -4.76 -0.05
C ASP A 115 4.63 -5.86 -1.13
N GLU A 116 3.56 -6.68 -1.15
CA GLU A 116 3.34 -7.71 -2.18
C GLU A 116 3.22 -7.09 -3.60
N LEU A 117 2.81 -5.82 -3.70
CA LEU A 117 2.60 -5.10 -4.96
C LEU A 117 3.84 -4.34 -5.45
N THR A 118 4.82 -4.08 -4.58
CA THR A 118 6.02 -3.28 -4.92
C THR A 118 7.08 -4.06 -5.68
N LYS A 119 7.11 -5.40 -5.56
CA LYS A 119 8.11 -6.26 -6.21
C LYS A 119 7.51 -7.57 -6.76
N PRO A 120 6.39 -7.53 -7.50
CA PRO A 120 5.85 -8.73 -8.13
C PRO A 120 6.84 -9.23 -9.20
N GLU A 121 6.89 -10.54 -9.40
CA GLU A 121 7.43 -11.05 -10.66
C GLU A 121 6.43 -10.73 -11.79
N GLU A 122 6.95 -10.39 -12.97
CA GLU A 122 6.15 -10.03 -14.13
C GLU A 122 5.81 -11.27 -14.97
N TYR A 123 4.59 -11.32 -15.50
CA TYR A 123 4.16 -12.27 -16.52
C TYR A 123 3.74 -11.50 -17.77
N GLN A 124 4.41 -11.74 -18.90
CA GLN A 124 4.08 -11.10 -20.17
C GLN A 124 3.12 -11.99 -20.95
N VAL A 125 1.91 -11.50 -21.27
CA VAL A 125 0.98 -12.23 -22.14
C VAL A 125 1.61 -12.36 -23.53
N SER A 126 1.81 -13.61 -23.96
CA SER A 126 2.53 -13.93 -25.20
C SER A 126 1.64 -13.86 -26.45
N ASP A 127 2.26 -13.80 -27.63
CA ASP A 127 1.57 -13.87 -28.93
C ASP A 127 0.71 -15.15 -29.05
N THR A 128 1.20 -16.28 -28.54
CA THR A 128 0.46 -17.54 -28.48
C THR A 128 -0.78 -17.42 -27.62
N ASN A 129 -0.70 -16.73 -26.47
CA ASN A 129 -1.86 -16.53 -25.61
C ASN A 129 -2.92 -15.66 -26.28
N TYR A 130 -2.53 -14.61 -27.01
CA TYR A 130 -3.50 -13.83 -27.77
C TYR A 130 -4.17 -14.66 -28.87
N LEU A 131 -3.45 -15.56 -29.53
CA LEU A 131 -4.04 -16.47 -30.52
C LEU A 131 -5.04 -17.45 -29.87
N GLU A 132 -4.79 -17.89 -28.64
CA GLU A 132 -5.73 -18.72 -27.86
C GLU A 132 -7.02 -17.97 -27.52
N VAL A 133 -6.97 -16.64 -27.36
CA VAL A 133 -8.18 -15.80 -27.18
C VAL A 133 -8.99 -15.76 -28.48
N GLY A 134 -8.33 -15.60 -29.63
CA GLY A 134 -8.98 -15.64 -30.94
C GLY A 134 -8.08 -15.16 -32.08
N GLU A 135 -8.49 -15.45 -33.32
CA GLU A 135 -7.72 -15.12 -34.53
C GLU A 135 -7.38 -13.64 -34.63
N LYS A 136 -8.32 -12.75 -34.29
CA LYS A 136 -8.08 -11.29 -34.30
C LYS A 136 -7.07 -10.89 -33.22
N GLN A 137 -7.25 -11.39 -32.01
CA GLN A 137 -6.35 -11.10 -30.89
C GLN A 137 -4.94 -11.59 -31.23
N GLY A 138 -4.78 -12.79 -31.79
CA GLY A 138 -3.51 -13.30 -32.27
C GLY A 138 -2.91 -12.44 -33.39
N GLN A 139 -3.72 -11.99 -34.35
CA GLN A 139 -3.28 -11.12 -35.44
C GLN A 139 -2.76 -9.76 -34.94
N TYR A 140 -3.48 -9.15 -34.00
CA TYR A 140 -3.20 -7.81 -33.47
C TYR A 140 -2.34 -7.83 -32.19
N LYS A 141 -2.07 -9.04 -31.65
CA LYS A 141 -1.28 -9.30 -30.44
C LYS A 141 -1.75 -8.48 -29.24
N THR A 142 -3.06 -8.44 -29.03
CA THR A 142 -3.72 -7.56 -28.06
C THR A 142 -5.13 -8.06 -27.71
N PHE A 143 -5.60 -7.74 -26.51
CA PHE A 143 -7.02 -7.77 -26.18
C PHE A 143 -7.77 -6.62 -26.87
N ILE A 144 -9.00 -6.87 -27.32
CA ILE A 144 -9.74 -5.95 -28.18
C ILE A 144 -11.11 -5.63 -27.58
N GLY A 145 -11.41 -4.34 -27.43
CA GLY A 145 -12.75 -3.85 -27.12
C GLY A 145 -13.30 -4.40 -25.81
N THR A 146 -14.26 -5.31 -25.87
CA THR A 146 -14.94 -5.87 -24.69
C THR A 146 -14.28 -7.14 -24.13
N ASP A 147 -13.13 -7.55 -24.67
CA ASP A 147 -12.35 -8.64 -24.08
C ASP A 147 -11.95 -8.25 -22.65
N ASN A 148 -12.47 -8.96 -21.66
CA ASN A 148 -12.05 -8.80 -20.27
C ASN A 148 -10.83 -9.71 -20.02
N PRO A 149 -9.62 -9.17 -19.78
CA PRO A 149 -8.40 -9.97 -19.54
C PRO A 149 -8.55 -10.95 -18.38
N ASP A 150 -9.38 -10.63 -17.38
CA ASP A 150 -9.61 -11.45 -16.19
C ASP A 150 -10.26 -12.81 -16.51
N ASN A 151 -10.91 -12.93 -17.68
CA ASN A 151 -11.47 -14.20 -18.16
C ASN A 151 -10.40 -15.15 -18.75
N PHE A 152 -9.18 -14.67 -19.02
CA PHE A 152 -8.16 -15.40 -19.76
C PHE A 152 -6.84 -15.53 -18.99
N ILE A 153 -6.37 -14.43 -18.38
CA ILE A 153 -5.06 -14.36 -17.73
C ILE A 153 -4.89 -15.40 -16.60
N PRO A 154 -5.88 -15.68 -15.74
CA PRO A 154 -5.76 -16.76 -14.75
C PRO A 154 -5.39 -18.12 -15.35
N GLY A 155 -5.95 -18.45 -16.53
CA GLY A 155 -5.64 -19.68 -17.26
C GLY A 155 -4.22 -19.68 -17.81
N PHE A 156 -3.78 -18.54 -18.34
CA PHE A 156 -2.41 -18.37 -18.85
C PHE A 156 -1.36 -18.49 -17.74
N LEU A 157 -1.61 -17.87 -16.59
CA LEU A 157 -0.76 -17.98 -15.40
C LEU A 157 -0.72 -19.41 -14.87
N ALA A 158 -1.86 -20.12 -14.82
CA ALA A 158 -1.90 -21.52 -14.40
C ALA A 158 -1.10 -22.44 -15.34
N ALA A 159 -1.14 -22.18 -16.66
CA ALA A 159 -0.37 -22.93 -17.64
C ALA A 159 1.14 -22.64 -17.55
N ALA A 160 1.51 -21.37 -17.34
CA ALA A 160 2.90 -20.93 -17.24
C ALA A 160 3.56 -21.31 -15.91
N ILE A 161 2.77 -21.37 -14.82
CA ILE A 161 3.23 -21.58 -13.44
C ILE A 161 2.37 -22.68 -12.78
N PRO A 162 2.49 -23.94 -13.22
CA PRO A 162 1.63 -25.02 -12.74
C PRO A 162 1.85 -25.38 -11.25
N ASP A 163 3.04 -25.09 -10.72
CA ASP A 163 3.43 -25.38 -9.33
C ASP A 163 3.47 -24.11 -8.45
N ALA A 164 2.57 -23.14 -8.71
CA ALA A 164 2.50 -21.90 -7.94
C ALA A 164 2.25 -22.18 -6.44
N ALA A 165 2.98 -21.48 -5.57
CA ALA A 165 2.76 -21.52 -4.14
C ALA A 165 1.58 -20.60 -3.75
N GLU A 166 0.83 -20.96 -2.70
CA GLU A 166 -0.19 -20.08 -2.12
C GLU A 166 0.40 -18.71 -1.76
N ASN A 167 -0.38 -17.65 -1.98
CA ASN A 167 0.01 -16.24 -1.83
C ASN A 167 1.06 -15.73 -2.82
N ASN A 168 1.43 -16.52 -3.85
CA ASN A 168 2.32 -16.03 -4.88
C ASN A 168 1.61 -14.93 -5.72
N VAL A 169 2.27 -13.78 -5.89
CA VAL A 169 1.74 -12.63 -6.63
C VAL A 169 2.47 -12.45 -7.97
N ARG A 170 1.73 -12.11 -9.02
CA ARG A 170 2.25 -11.79 -10.36
C ARG A 170 1.62 -10.50 -10.88
N LEU A 171 2.44 -9.69 -11.54
CA LEU A 171 1.97 -8.58 -12.38
C LEU A 171 1.86 -9.09 -13.82
N ALA A 172 0.63 -9.31 -14.28
CA ALA A 172 0.39 -9.72 -15.66
C ALA A 172 0.35 -8.48 -16.55
N LEU A 173 1.29 -8.37 -17.49
CA LEU A 173 1.43 -7.28 -18.45
C LEU A 173 0.89 -7.72 -19.81
N TYR A 174 0.05 -6.88 -20.41
CA TYR A 174 -0.65 -7.20 -21.65
C TYR A 174 -0.93 -5.93 -22.48
N LYS A 175 -1.26 -6.13 -23.75
CA LYS A 175 -1.64 -5.06 -24.67
C LYS A 175 -3.13 -5.01 -24.83
N TYR A 176 -3.69 -3.81 -24.83
CA TYR A 176 -5.11 -3.58 -25.06
C TYR A 176 -5.35 -2.51 -26.12
N THR A 177 -6.42 -2.69 -26.89
CA THR A 177 -6.96 -1.63 -27.75
C THR A 177 -8.49 -1.65 -27.71
N SER A 178 -9.12 -0.47 -27.59
CA SER A 178 -10.58 -0.37 -27.58
C SER A 178 -11.19 -0.57 -28.97
N VAL A 179 -10.42 -0.29 -30.03
CA VAL A 179 -10.85 -0.42 -31.42
C VAL A 179 -9.66 -0.72 -32.33
N ILE A 180 -9.84 -1.66 -33.25
CA ILE A 180 -8.86 -1.92 -34.31
C ILE A 180 -9.00 -0.84 -35.37
N VAL A 181 -7.92 -0.10 -35.59
CA VAL A 181 -7.78 0.84 -36.71
C VAL A 181 -6.49 0.50 -37.44
N ASP A 182 -6.61 -0.39 -38.43
CA ASP A 182 -5.50 -0.88 -39.24
C ASP A 182 -5.93 -1.03 -40.70
N PRO A 183 -5.27 -0.36 -41.65
CA PRO A 183 -5.54 -0.54 -43.08
C PRO A 183 -4.96 -1.85 -43.64
N SER A 184 -4.17 -2.59 -42.87
CA SER A 184 -3.51 -3.83 -43.32
C SER A 184 -4.50 -4.91 -43.74
N VAL A 185 -4.10 -5.70 -44.72
CA VAL A 185 -4.89 -6.77 -45.33
C VAL A 185 -4.37 -8.12 -44.85
N THR A 186 -5.28 -9.00 -44.44
CA THR A 186 -4.95 -10.40 -44.13
C THR A 186 -5.70 -11.32 -45.08
N LYS A 187 -4.96 -12.19 -45.79
CA LYS A 187 -5.51 -12.99 -46.89
C LYS A 187 -4.82 -14.34 -47.02
N SER A 188 -5.60 -15.42 -46.85
CA SER A 188 -5.23 -16.75 -47.31
C SER A 188 -5.56 -16.90 -48.79
N MET A 189 -4.57 -17.29 -49.60
CA MET A 189 -4.75 -17.52 -51.04
C MET A 189 -5.70 -18.70 -51.27
N VAL A 190 -6.61 -18.55 -52.23
CA VAL A 190 -7.53 -19.62 -52.68
C VAL A 190 -7.35 -19.88 -54.18
N GLY A 191 -8.02 -20.87 -54.75
CA GLY A 191 -7.84 -21.26 -56.16
C GLY A 191 -7.90 -20.10 -57.18
N GLU A 192 -8.79 -19.12 -56.99
CA GLU A 192 -8.86 -17.93 -57.84
C GLU A 192 -7.59 -17.05 -57.76
N ASP A 193 -6.95 -17.00 -56.60
CA ASP A 193 -5.71 -16.25 -56.38
C ASP A 193 -4.53 -16.90 -57.12
N TYR A 194 -4.44 -18.23 -57.10
CA TYR A 194 -3.45 -18.97 -57.89
C TYR A 194 -3.72 -18.88 -59.40
N GLN A 195 -5.00 -18.84 -59.82
CA GLN A 195 -5.34 -18.71 -61.24
C GLN A 195 -4.85 -17.38 -61.85
N ILE A 196 -4.83 -16.29 -61.07
CA ILE A 196 -4.25 -15.01 -61.51
C ILE A 196 -2.78 -15.20 -61.94
N ILE A 197 -2.01 -16.00 -61.18
CA ILE A 197 -0.61 -16.29 -61.51
C ILE A 197 -0.53 -17.16 -62.77
N VAL A 198 -1.36 -18.19 -62.87
CA VAL A 198 -1.44 -19.07 -64.06
C VAL A 198 -1.75 -18.27 -65.33
N ASP A 199 -2.73 -17.38 -65.28
CA ASP A 199 -3.13 -16.54 -66.41
C ASP A 199 -2.02 -15.53 -66.77
N TRP A 200 -1.34 -14.95 -65.78
CA TRP A 200 -0.21 -14.06 -66.03
C TRP A 200 0.95 -14.77 -66.74
N VAL A 201 1.31 -15.99 -66.32
CA VAL A 201 2.36 -16.81 -66.96
C VAL A 201 1.98 -17.12 -68.41
N LYS A 202 0.71 -17.46 -68.65
CA LYS A 202 0.17 -17.73 -69.99
C LYS A 202 0.28 -16.53 -70.92
N GLU A 203 0.05 -15.33 -70.40
CA GLU A 203 0.04 -14.09 -71.17
C GLU A 203 1.42 -13.46 -71.36
N ASN A 204 2.30 -13.57 -70.35
CA ASN A 204 3.53 -12.78 -70.27
C ASN A 204 4.82 -13.60 -70.34
N VAL A 205 4.76 -14.93 -70.17
CA VAL A 205 5.93 -15.81 -70.20
C VAL A 205 5.88 -16.71 -71.43
N ASP A 206 5.20 -17.86 -71.37
CA ASP A 206 5.01 -18.78 -72.49
C ASP A 206 3.89 -19.78 -72.18
N THR A 207 3.03 -20.08 -73.16
CA THR A 207 1.95 -21.07 -73.01
C THR A 207 2.43 -22.51 -72.78
N SER A 208 3.70 -22.81 -73.04
CA SER A 208 4.30 -24.13 -72.82
C SER A 208 4.46 -24.49 -71.33
N TYR A 209 4.45 -23.50 -70.43
CA TYR A 209 4.43 -23.74 -68.98
C TYR A 209 3.03 -24.05 -68.45
N ILE A 210 1.98 -23.92 -69.26
CA ILE A 210 0.58 -24.08 -68.83
C ILE A 210 0.13 -25.53 -69.00
N SER A 211 -0.58 -26.05 -67.99
CA SER A 211 -1.17 -27.39 -68.02
C SER A 211 -2.18 -27.53 -69.18
N SER A 212 -2.45 -28.77 -69.61
CA SER A 212 -3.48 -29.03 -70.63
C SER A 212 -4.89 -28.61 -70.19
N TYR A 213 -5.10 -28.43 -68.88
CA TYR A 213 -6.37 -28.00 -68.30
C TYR A 213 -6.42 -26.49 -68.07
N GLY A 214 -5.29 -25.78 -68.16
CA GLY A 214 -5.21 -24.32 -68.00
C GLY A 214 -5.32 -23.84 -66.55
N ASP A 215 -5.21 -24.74 -65.59
CA ASP A 215 -5.44 -24.53 -64.16
C ASP A 215 -4.16 -24.62 -63.30
N SER A 216 -3.02 -24.87 -63.94
CA SER A 216 -1.71 -24.85 -63.29
C SER A 216 -0.60 -24.47 -64.27
N GLU A 217 0.50 -23.99 -63.72
CA GLU A 217 1.68 -23.57 -64.46
C GLU A 217 2.98 -24.07 -63.81
N THR A 218 4.05 -24.23 -64.61
CA THR A 218 5.35 -24.76 -64.14
C THR A 218 6.49 -23.72 -64.10
N TYR A 219 6.20 -22.44 -64.29
CA TYR A 219 7.15 -21.34 -64.14
C TYR A 219 7.32 -20.95 -62.66
N PHE A 220 6.22 -20.69 -61.95
CA PHE A 220 6.19 -20.49 -60.49
C PHE A 220 5.56 -21.67 -59.72
N GLY A 221 5.11 -22.72 -60.42
CA GLY A 221 4.49 -23.90 -59.81
C GLY A 221 3.06 -23.67 -59.28
N ALA A 222 2.40 -22.55 -59.58
CA ALA A 222 1.06 -22.25 -59.10
C ALA A 222 0.01 -23.21 -59.69
N GLY A 223 -0.86 -23.76 -58.83
CA GLY A 223 -1.98 -24.61 -59.23
C GLY A 223 -3.29 -24.16 -58.61
N ALA A 224 -4.20 -23.63 -59.43
CA ALA A 224 -5.53 -23.18 -59.00
C ALA A 224 -6.40 -24.33 -58.49
N TYR A 225 -6.30 -25.51 -59.10
CA TYR A 225 -7.08 -26.67 -58.68
C TYR A 225 -6.66 -27.21 -57.31
N TYR A 226 -5.35 -27.31 -57.06
CA TYR A 226 -4.80 -27.81 -55.79
C TYR A 226 -4.61 -26.71 -54.74
N GLN A 227 -4.74 -25.44 -55.13
CA GLN A 227 -4.61 -24.25 -54.28
C GLN A 227 -3.26 -24.18 -53.58
N ASN A 228 -2.18 -24.48 -54.32
CA ASN A 228 -0.83 -24.47 -53.79
C ASN A 228 0.21 -24.13 -54.88
N PHE A 229 1.43 -23.88 -54.43
CA PHE A 229 2.61 -23.93 -55.29
C PHE A 229 3.22 -25.35 -55.23
N ASP A 230 3.25 -26.07 -56.35
CA ASP A 230 3.69 -27.47 -56.45
C ASP A 230 5.21 -27.57 -56.62
N GLY A 231 5.95 -27.60 -55.51
CA GLY A 231 7.42 -27.68 -55.42
C GLY A 231 8.07 -28.99 -55.87
N ARG A 232 7.34 -29.97 -56.42
CA ARG A 232 7.90 -31.28 -56.80
C ARG A 232 8.84 -31.21 -58.01
N GLU A 233 9.85 -32.07 -58.03
CA GLU A 233 10.80 -32.19 -59.15
C GLU A 233 10.07 -32.46 -60.48
N GLY A 234 10.41 -31.69 -61.53
CA GLY A 234 9.76 -31.76 -62.84
C GLY A 234 8.41 -31.05 -62.94
N LYS A 235 8.00 -30.33 -61.89
CA LYS A 235 6.87 -29.39 -61.90
C LYS A 235 7.30 -27.93 -62.05
N TRP A 236 8.60 -27.70 -62.23
CA TRP A 236 9.24 -26.38 -62.38
C TRP A 236 10.18 -26.36 -63.58
N GLU A 237 10.33 -25.20 -64.20
CA GLU A 237 11.33 -24.95 -65.26
C GLU A 237 12.77 -25.04 -64.73
N ASP A 238 13.03 -24.47 -63.55
CA ASP A 238 14.33 -24.50 -62.88
C ASP A 238 14.22 -25.22 -61.52
N THR A 239 14.69 -26.46 -61.48
CA THR A 239 14.64 -27.31 -60.27
C THR A 239 15.58 -26.81 -59.16
N ALA A 240 16.51 -25.91 -59.43
CA ALA A 240 17.35 -25.26 -58.41
C ALA A 240 16.68 -24.04 -57.78
N PHE A 241 15.78 -23.38 -58.52
CA PHE A 241 15.03 -22.19 -58.10
C PHE A 241 13.80 -22.56 -57.25
N ALA A 242 13.22 -23.74 -57.48
CA ALA A 242 12.06 -24.27 -56.76
C ALA A 242 12.29 -24.48 -55.23
N SER A 243 13.55 -24.59 -54.77
CA SER A 243 13.89 -24.82 -53.36
C SER A 243 14.25 -23.56 -52.56
N SER A 244 14.36 -22.37 -53.17
CA SER A 244 14.79 -21.16 -52.47
C SER A 244 13.65 -20.30 -51.92
N GLY A 245 12.39 -20.55 -52.33
CA GLY A 245 11.23 -19.73 -51.98
C GLY A 245 11.11 -18.42 -52.78
N GLU A 246 12.19 -17.93 -53.38
CA GLU A 246 12.23 -16.64 -54.10
C GLU A 246 11.25 -16.55 -55.27
N ALA A 247 11.06 -17.64 -56.01
CA ALA A 247 10.13 -17.71 -57.13
C ALA A 247 8.67 -17.51 -56.70
N VAL A 248 8.29 -18.18 -55.61
CA VAL A 248 6.95 -18.07 -55.01
C VAL A 248 6.74 -16.66 -54.48
N LEU A 249 7.75 -16.08 -53.84
CA LEU A 249 7.69 -14.70 -53.34
C LEU A 249 7.55 -13.68 -54.48
N SER A 250 8.21 -13.90 -55.62
CA SER A 250 8.03 -13.07 -56.82
C SER A 250 6.65 -13.28 -57.45
N ALA A 251 6.15 -14.51 -57.53
CA ALA A 251 4.79 -14.78 -57.98
C ALA A 251 3.73 -14.08 -57.12
N ILE A 252 3.94 -14.03 -55.80
CA ILE A 252 3.06 -13.33 -54.87
C ILE A 252 3.25 -11.81 -54.99
N GLY A 253 4.49 -11.31 -54.88
CA GLY A 253 4.84 -9.90 -54.79
C GLY A 253 4.74 -9.11 -56.09
N ASP A 254 5.19 -9.70 -57.19
CA ASP A 254 5.33 -9.00 -58.48
C ASP A 254 4.16 -9.29 -59.43
N VAL A 255 3.43 -10.38 -59.21
CA VAL A 255 2.33 -10.81 -60.09
C VAL A 255 0.98 -10.73 -59.38
N TRP A 256 0.78 -11.52 -58.33
CA TRP A 256 -0.54 -11.65 -57.70
C TRP A 256 -0.97 -10.40 -56.94
N LEU A 257 -0.11 -9.85 -56.06
CA LEU A 257 -0.44 -8.67 -55.25
C LEU A 257 -0.81 -7.45 -56.11
N PRO A 258 -0.04 -7.07 -57.15
CA PRO A 258 -0.41 -5.94 -58.01
C PRO A 258 -1.70 -6.17 -58.79
N ALA A 259 -1.95 -7.40 -59.26
CA ALA A 259 -3.18 -7.73 -59.96
C ALA A 259 -4.41 -7.74 -59.04
N LYS A 260 -4.25 -8.24 -57.80
CA LYS A 260 -5.33 -8.34 -56.82
C LYS A 260 -5.67 -7.00 -56.17
N TYR A 261 -4.67 -6.17 -55.92
CA TYR A 261 -4.78 -4.88 -55.25
C TYR A 261 -4.23 -3.74 -56.14
N PRO A 262 -4.85 -3.46 -57.30
CA PRO A 262 -4.32 -2.50 -58.27
C PRO A 262 -4.31 -1.05 -57.76
N ASN A 263 -5.07 -0.75 -56.70
CA ASN A 263 -5.13 0.57 -56.09
C ASN A 263 -4.36 0.64 -54.75
N ALA A 264 -3.44 -0.29 -54.50
CA ALA A 264 -2.64 -0.29 -53.28
C ALA A 264 -1.82 1.01 -53.15
N THR A 265 -1.77 1.54 -51.94
CA THR A 265 -0.94 2.68 -51.57
C THR A 265 0.01 2.30 -50.43
N PRO A 266 1.19 2.94 -50.32
CA PRO A 266 2.12 2.63 -49.22
C PRO A 266 1.53 2.88 -47.83
N GLU A 267 0.71 3.93 -47.71
CA GLU A 267 0.07 4.33 -46.45
C GLU A 267 -1.40 4.67 -46.67
N VAL A 268 -2.19 4.52 -45.61
CA VAL A 268 -3.56 5.03 -45.44
C VAL A 268 -3.63 5.72 -44.08
N ASP A 269 -4.09 6.98 -44.05
CA ASP A 269 -4.14 7.82 -42.84
C ASP A 269 -2.80 7.91 -42.07
N GLY A 270 -1.69 7.92 -42.81
CA GLY A 270 -0.33 7.98 -42.25
C GLY A 270 0.15 6.67 -41.61
N LYS A 271 -0.56 5.56 -41.82
CA LYS A 271 -0.18 4.22 -41.37
C LYS A 271 0.22 3.35 -42.55
N THR A 272 1.34 2.64 -42.43
CA THR A 272 1.77 1.63 -43.42
C THR A 272 0.72 0.56 -43.61
N VAL A 273 0.46 0.17 -44.86
CA VAL A 273 -0.42 -0.96 -45.18
C VAL A 273 0.42 -2.24 -45.33
N TYR A 274 0.23 -3.19 -44.42
CA TYR A 274 0.81 -4.52 -44.55
C TYR A 274 -0.15 -5.48 -45.25
N TYR A 275 0.41 -6.43 -45.98
CA TYR A 275 -0.30 -7.50 -46.67
C TYR A 275 0.19 -8.82 -46.08
N ASN A 276 -0.55 -9.35 -45.11
CA ASN A 276 -0.28 -10.59 -44.40
C ASN A 276 -0.89 -11.76 -45.19
N ILE A 277 -0.06 -12.50 -45.92
CA ILE A 277 -0.50 -13.51 -46.87
C ILE A 277 -0.18 -14.91 -46.34
N THR A 278 -1.17 -15.78 -46.38
CA THR A 278 -1.01 -17.23 -46.17
C THR A 278 -1.13 -17.95 -47.49
N TYR A 279 -0.18 -18.84 -47.80
CA TYR A 279 -0.22 -19.67 -49.01
C TYR A 279 0.28 -21.08 -48.71
N ASP A 280 -0.20 -22.04 -49.49
CA ASP A 280 0.21 -23.43 -49.35
C ASP A 280 1.22 -23.83 -50.44
N THR A 281 2.10 -24.77 -50.11
CA THR A 281 3.00 -25.44 -51.06
C THR A 281 2.86 -26.95 -50.95
N TYR A 282 3.35 -27.66 -51.98
CA TYR A 282 3.38 -29.12 -51.99
C TYR A 282 4.65 -29.67 -52.66
N ASP A 283 5.49 -30.33 -51.87
CA ASP A 283 6.74 -30.97 -52.32
C ASP A 283 6.68 -32.52 -52.25
N GLY A 284 5.51 -33.06 -51.94
CA GLY A 284 5.31 -34.44 -51.50
C GLY A 284 4.61 -34.51 -50.15
N ALA A 285 4.79 -33.48 -49.31
CA ALA A 285 3.94 -33.12 -48.18
C ALA A 285 3.31 -31.74 -48.42
N GLY A 286 2.18 -31.46 -47.76
CA GLY A 286 1.57 -30.14 -47.79
C GLY A 286 2.16 -29.27 -46.69
N HIS A 287 2.48 -28.02 -47.01
CA HIS A 287 3.01 -27.03 -46.07
C HIS A 287 2.23 -25.72 -46.21
N THR A 288 2.09 -24.98 -45.11
CA THR A 288 1.45 -23.67 -45.08
C THR A 288 2.48 -22.65 -44.63
N PHE A 289 2.61 -21.56 -45.39
CA PHE A 289 3.55 -20.48 -45.13
C PHE A 289 2.85 -19.13 -44.97
N TYR A 290 3.48 -18.28 -44.16
CA TYR A 290 3.08 -16.89 -43.91
C TYR A 290 4.16 -15.93 -44.39
N VAL A 291 3.75 -14.90 -45.12
CA VAL A 291 4.62 -13.82 -45.61
C VAL A 291 3.95 -12.47 -45.41
N VAL A 292 4.76 -11.43 -45.23
CA VAL A 292 4.29 -10.06 -45.06
C VAL A 292 4.90 -9.20 -46.15
N PHE A 293 4.05 -8.54 -46.94
CA PHE A 293 4.47 -7.54 -47.91
C PHE A 293 4.02 -6.14 -47.47
N LYS A 294 4.64 -5.10 -48.02
CA LYS A 294 4.13 -3.73 -48.00
C LYS A 294 4.14 -3.14 -49.40
N CYS A 295 3.20 -2.27 -49.71
CA CYS A 295 3.28 -1.46 -50.92
C CYS A 295 4.36 -0.37 -50.72
N THR A 296 5.28 -0.21 -51.68
CA THR A 296 6.33 0.82 -51.63
C THR A 296 6.10 1.95 -52.63
N ALA A 297 5.33 1.68 -53.69
CA ALA A 297 4.89 2.69 -54.64
C ALA A 297 3.49 2.37 -55.18
N ALA A 298 2.59 3.34 -55.13
CA ALA A 298 1.30 3.28 -55.83
C ALA A 298 1.52 3.45 -57.35
N GLY A 299 0.62 2.89 -58.17
CA GLY A 299 0.72 2.98 -59.63
C GLY A 299 -0.11 1.92 -60.34
N ASP A 300 0.10 1.78 -61.65
CA ASP A 300 -0.49 0.72 -62.49
C ASP A 300 0.65 0.02 -63.27
N PRO A 301 1.22 -1.08 -62.74
CA PRO A 301 0.89 -1.72 -61.47
C PRO A 301 1.55 -1.05 -60.24
N PRO A 302 0.98 -1.22 -59.03
CA PRO A 302 1.66 -0.86 -57.77
C PRO A 302 2.82 -1.82 -57.48
N VAL A 303 3.78 -1.37 -56.68
CA VAL A 303 5.00 -2.14 -56.33
C VAL A 303 4.94 -2.58 -54.87
N PHE A 304 5.27 -3.84 -54.63
CA PHE A 304 5.34 -4.44 -53.30
C PHE A 304 6.76 -4.87 -52.96
N GLU A 305 7.08 -4.86 -51.68
CA GLU A 305 8.35 -5.35 -51.13
C GLU A 305 8.04 -6.35 -50.02
N LEU A 306 8.77 -7.46 -49.98
CA LEU A 306 8.72 -8.42 -48.88
C LEU A 306 9.28 -7.75 -47.62
N VAL A 307 8.50 -7.78 -46.55
CA VAL A 307 8.89 -7.30 -45.21
C VAL A 307 9.45 -8.44 -44.39
N ASP A 308 8.77 -9.60 -44.38
CA ASP A 308 9.12 -10.74 -43.52
C ASP A 308 8.52 -12.06 -44.07
N GLY A 309 9.10 -13.19 -43.65
CA GLY A 309 8.77 -14.54 -44.13
C GLY A 309 9.61 -15.00 -45.35
N PRO A 310 9.33 -16.20 -45.89
CA PRO A 310 8.26 -17.12 -45.50
C PRO A 310 8.53 -17.83 -44.17
N SER A 311 7.49 -17.98 -43.35
CA SER A 311 7.52 -18.65 -42.05
C SER A 311 6.47 -19.75 -41.99
N GLU A 312 6.77 -20.89 -41.36
CA GLU A 312 5.77 -21.91 -41.00
C GLU A 312 5.04 -21.57 -39.68
N GLU A 313 5.66 -20.73 -38.84
CA GLU A 313 5.00 -20.14 -37.68
C GLU A 313 4.13 -18.95 -38.12
N TYR A 314 2.98 -18.79 -37.45
CA TYR A 314 2.04 -17.71 -37.75
C TYR A 314 2.71 -16.34 -37.70
N LEU A 315 2.59 -15.60 -38.80
CA LEU A 315 3.23 -14.29 -38.98
C LEU A 315 2.19 -13.27 -39.48
N SER A 316 2.03 -12.16 -38.75
CA SER A 316 1.15 -11.06 -39.12
C SER A 316 1.65 -9.75 -38.54
N TYR A 317 1.58 -8.69 -39.35
CA TYR A 317 1.95 -7.32 -39.01
C TYR A 317 0.70 -6.43 -39.03
N SER A 318 0.67 -5.44 -38.14
CA SER A 318 -0.44 -4.50 -37.97
C SER A 318 0.10 -3.12 -37.58
N THR A 319 -0.66 -2.07 -37.91
CA THR A 319 -0.41 -0.70 -37.45
C THR A 319 -1.45 -0.19 -36.43
N THR A 320 -2.21 -1.11 -35.85
CA THR A 320 -3.11 -0.80 -34.72
C THR A 320 -2.30 -0.27 -33.53
N SER A 321 -2.75 0.85 -32.97
CA SER A 321 -2.19 1.38 -31.72
C SER A 321 -2.72 0.58 -30.54
N THR A 322 -1.83 0.12 -29.69
CA THR A 322 -2.13 -0.60 -28.44
C THR A 322 -1.59 0.18 -27.25
N VAL A 323 -2.24 0.04 -26.11
CA VAL A 323 -1.73 0.52 -24.82
C VAL A 323 -1.22 -0.68 -24.03
N ASP A 324 -0.05 -0.52 -23.40
CA ASP A 324 0.48 -1.51 -22.46
C ASP A 324 -0.24 -1.33 -21.11
N MET A 325 -0.89 -2.39 -20.65
CA MET A 325 -1.70 -2.46 -19.45
C MET A 325 -1.12 -3.50 -18.48
N GLY A 326 -1.57 -3.48 -17.24
CA GLY A 326 -1.17 -4.47 -16.25
C GLY A 326 -2.24 -4.67 -15.19
N ASP A 327 -2.34 -5.91 -14.70
CA ASP A 327 -3.19 -6.28 -13.57
C ASP A 327 -2.43 -7.23 -12.63
N TYR A 328 -2.73 -7.15 -11.34
CA TYR A 328 -2.12 -7.99 -10.33
C TYR A 328 -2.97 -9.22 -10.07
N TYR A 329 -2.32 -10.38 -9.93
CA TYR A 329 -2.97 -11.66 -9.63
C TYR A 329 -2.28 -12.34 -8.47
N LYS A 330 -3.06 -12.97 -7.59
CA LYS A 330 -2.59 -13.75 -6.44
C LYS A 330 -3.08 -15.19 -6.56
N TYR A 331 -2.20 -16.14 -6.30
CA TYR A 331 -2.56 -17.56 -6.29
C TYR A 331 -3.16 -17.94 -4.93
N SER A 332 -4.42 -18.38 -4.92
CA SER A 332 -5.16 -18.78 -3.70
C SER A 332 -4.76 -20.15 -3.14
N GLY A 333 -3.77 -20.81 -3.75
CA GLY A 333 -3.44 -22.22 -3.50
C GLY A 333 -4.16 -23.19 -4.44
N SER A 334 -5.19 -22.72 -5.17
CA SER A 334 -5.94 -23.52 -6.14
C SER A 334 -6.17 -22.84 -7.49
N ALA A 335 -6.24 -21.51 -7.52
CA ALA A 335 -6.42 -20.73 -8.74
C ALA A 335 -5.71 -19.38 -8.64
N TRP A 336 -5.38 -18.81 -9.80
CA TRP A 336 -4.97 -17.41 -9.89
C TRP A 336 -6.22 -16.52 -9.89
N GLU A 337 -6.24 -15.52 -9.02
CA GLU A 337 -7.35 -14.58 -8.88
C GLU A 337 -6.80 -13.16 -8.98
N LYS A 338 -7.55 -12.26 -9.62
CA LYS A 338 -7.17 -10.85 -9.70
C LYS A 338 -7.19 -10.24 -8.30
N ILE A 339 -6.19 -9.41 -7.99
CA ILE A 339 -6.22 -8.57 -6.81
C ILE A 339 -7.08 -7.35 -7.15
N GLU A 340 -8.29 -7.32 -6.59
CA GLU A 340 -9.21 -6.20 -6.72
C GLU A 340 -8.67 -4.95 -6.02
N ASP A 341 -9.21 -3.79 -6.37
CA ASP A 341 -8.85 -2.48 -5.78
C ASP A 341 -7.36 -2.13 -5.90
N VAL A 342 -6.68 -2.66 -6.92
CA VAL A 342 -5.31 -2.31 -7.30
C VAL A 342 -5.28 -1.77 -8.73
N TYR A 343 -4.66 -0.62 -8.92
CA TYR A 343 -4.51 0.02 -10.23
C TYR A 343 -3.03 0.14 -10.61
N TYR A 344 -2.65 -0.45 -11.73
CA TYR A 344 -1.31 -0.30 -12.33
C TYR A 344 -1.27 0.90 -13.28
N LEU A 345 -0.30 1.80 -13.09
CA LEU A 345 -0.08 2.90 -14.04
C LEU A 345 0.58 2.42 -15.32
N SER A 346 -0.18 2.49 -16.41
CA SER A 346 0.32 2.28 -17.78
C SER A 346 1.20 3.43 -18.25
N SER A 347 1.94 3.22 -19.34
CA SER A 347 2.64 4.30 -20.05
C SER A 347 1.68 5.42 -20.50
N ALA A 348 0.51 5.05 -21.00
CA ALA A 348 -0.53 6.01 -21.38
C ALA A 348 -0.99 6.88 -20.20
N ASP A 349 -1.13 6.30 -19.00
CA ASP A 349 -1.48 7.07 -17.81
C ASP A 349 -0.41 8.13 -17.50
N TYR A 350 0.87 7.78 -17.60
CA TYR A 350 1.95 8.75 -17.41
C TYR A 350 1.95 9.87 -18.45
N ASP A 351 1.72 9.53 -19.72
CA ASP A 351 1.62 10.49 -20.81
C ASP A 351 0.44 11.46 -20.62
N GLU A 352 -0.71 10.95 -20.16
CA GLU A 352 -1.89 11.77 -19.84
C GLU A 352 -1.63 12.75 -18.69
N MET A 353 -0.79 12.38 -17.72
CA MET A 353 -0.38 13.25 -16.60
C MET A 353 0.69 14.29 -17.00
N GLY A 354 1.26 14.20 -18.20
CA GLY A 354 2.19 15.19 -18.73
C GLY A 354 3.66 14.92 -18.36
N ALA A 355 4.22 15.68 -17.41
CA ALA A 355 5.66 15.62 -17.12
C ALA A 355 6.18 14.21 -16.76
N PRO A 356 5.45 13.38 -15.98
CA PRO A 356 5.85 11.99 -15.72
C PRO A 356 5.95 11.09 -16.97
N GLY A 357 5.23 11.41 -18.06
CA GLY A 357 5.17 10.65 -19.32
C GLY A 357 6.52 10.50 -20.02
N LYS A 358 7.40 11.49 -19.90
CA LYS A 358 8.71 11.48 -20.58
C LYS A 358 9.51 10.19 -20.34
N TYR A 359 9.41 9.62 -19.14
CA TYR A 359 10.12 8.41 -18.76
C TYR A 359 9.20 7.33 -18.18
N ASN A 360 7.87 7.54 -18.22
CA ASN A 360 6.87 6.66 -17.61
C ASN A 360 7.20 6.31 -16.14
N ASN A 361 7.59 7.33 -15.36
CA ASN A 361 7.85 7.20 -13.93
C ASN A 361 7.71 8.55 -13.22
N PHE A 362 7.46 8.49 -11.91
CA PHE A 362 7.57 9.62 -11.00
C PHE A 362 9.01 9.80 -10.49
N SER A 363 9.30 10.96 -9.92
CA SER A 363 10.60 11.29 -9.36
C SER A 363 10.48 12.32 -8.23
N SER A 364 11.59 12.76 -7.65
CA SER A 364 11.57 13.84 -6.66
C SER A 364 11.10 15.19 -7.24
N SER A 365 11.22 15.41 -8.56
CA SER A 365 10.67 16.59 -9.24
C SER A 365 9.23 16.38 -9.72
N ASP A 366 8.89 15.14 -10.07
CA ASP A 366 7.56 14.74 -10.55
C ASP A 366 6.90 13.85 -9.49
N ARG A 367 6.46 14.47 -8.40
CA ARG A 367 6.00 13.77 -7.19
C ARG A 367 4.58 13.18 -7.38
N PRO A 368 4.35 11.90 -7.07
CA PRO A 368 3.07 11.21 -7.33
C PRO A 368 1.84 11.89 -6.70
N GLU A 369 1.98 12.46 -5.51
CA GLU A 369 0.93 13.18 -4.78
C GLU A 369 0.38 14.40 -5.52
N ASN A 370 1.13 14.95 -6.49
CA ASN A 370 0.67 16.06 -7.32
C ASN A 370 -0.18 15.62 -8.52
N TYR A 371 -0.21 14.32 -8.84
CA TYR A 371 -0.82 13.81 -10.07
C TYR A 371 -1.85 12.70 -9.81
N ILE A 372 -1.53 11.71 -8.98
CA ILE A 372 -2.37 10.52 -8.79
C ILE A 372 -3.78 10.87 -8.28
N PRO A 373 -3.99 11.73 -7.27
CA PRO A 373 -5.34 12.11 -6.84
C PRO A 373 -6.23 12.69 -7.97
N GLN A 374 -5.63 13.48 -8.87
CA GLN A 374 -6.34 14.07 -10.00
C GLN A 374 -6.68 13.01 -11.05
N MET A 375 -5.72 12.13 -11.36
CA MET A 375 -5.94 11.00 -12.26
C MET A 375 -7.06 10.08 -11.72
N LEU A 376 -7.06 9.76 -10.42
CA LEU A 376 -8.09 8.96 -9.78
C LEU A 376 -9.47 9.63 -9.84
N THR A 377 -9.53 10.95 -9.68
CA THR A 377 -10.79 11.72 -9.82
C THR A 377 -11.37 11.61 -11.24
N ILE A 378 -10.51 11.62 -12.25
CA ILE A 378 -10.93 11.49 -13.66
C ILE A 378 -11.39 10.05 -13.96
N LYS A 379 -10.66 9.04 -13.48
CA LYS A 379 -10.94 7.63 -13.74
C LYS A 379 -12.13 7.08 -12.94
N TYR A 380 -12.31 7.56 -11.70
CA TYR A 380 -13.34 7.10 -10.78
C TYR A 380 -14.30 8.25 -10.38
N PRO A 381 -15.07 8.81 -11.33
CA PRO A 381 -15.93 9.98 -11.07
C PRO A 381 -17.13 9.71 -10.14
N TYR A 382 -17.34 8.44 -9.78
CA TYR A 382 -18.44 7.99 -8.90
C TYR A 382 -17.94 7.36 -7.59
N ALA A 383 -16.66 7.56 -7.23
CA ALA A 383 -16.12 7.09 -5.96
C ALA A 383 -16.97 7.58 -4.77
N GLN A 384 -17.19 6.71 -3.80
CA GLN A 384 -17.94 6.96 -2.57
C GLN A 384 -16.99 7.10 -1.39
N GLN A 385 -17.47 7.76 -0.33
CA GLN A 385 -16.72 7.88 0.90
C GLN A 385 -16.33 6.49 1.41
N GLU A 386 -15.07 6.34 1.85
CA GLU A 386 -14.45 5.07 2.28
C GLU A 386 -14.04 4.11 1.16
N ASP A 387 -14.21 4.47 -0.13
CA ASP A 387 -13.59 3.69 -1.22
C ASP A 387 -12.07 3.74 -1.08
N ILE A 388 -11.41 2.58 -1.22
CA ILE A 388 -9.96 2.42 -1.10
C ILE A 388 -9.41 1.89 -2.42
N LEU A 389 -8.26 2.41 -2.82
CA LEU A 389 -7.54 1.93 -4.00
C LEU A 389 -6.03 1.97 -3.78
N ALA A 390 -5.35 0.85 -4.01
CA ALA A 390 -3.90 0.83 -4.12
C ALA A 390 -3.47 1.20 -5.54
N VAL A 391 -2.52 2.12 -5.66
CA VAL A 391 -1.98 2.57 -6.94
C VAL A 391 -0.52 2.19 -7.06
N CYS A 392 -0.20 1.37 -8.05
CA CYS A 392 1.13 0.87 -8.34
C CYS A 392 1.78 1.68 -9.46
N TYR A 393 2.97 2.23 -9.19
CA TYR A 393 3.66 3.15 -10.10
C TYR A 393 5.17 2.97 -10.06
N LYS A 394 5.83 3.29 -11.17
CA LYS A 394 7.29 3.40 -11.28
C LYS A 394 7.78 4.72 -10.67
N TYR A 395 8.84 4.66 -9.88
CA TYR A 395 9.51 5.81 -9.28
C TYR A 395 11.02 5.74 -9.50
N TYR A 396 11.59 6.80 -10.07
CA TYR A 396 13.01 6.94 -10.29
C TYR A 396 13.67 7.69 -9.11
N SER A 397 14.63 7.02 -8.48
CA SER A 397 15.46 7.59 -7.42
C SER A 397 16.88 7.03 -7.51
N SER A 398 17.87 7.88 -7.23
CA SER A 398 19.25 7.43 -7.00
C SER A 398 19.82 6.55 -8.12
N GLY A 399 19.45 6.82 -9.38
CA GLY A 399 19.95 6.09 -10.56
C GLY A 399 19.19 4.80 -10.91
N SER A 400 18.09 4.47 -10.22
CA SER A 400 17.29 3.29 -10.50
C SER A 400 15.78 3.62 -10.51
N THR A 401 15.02 2.88 -11.31
CA THR A 401 13.56 2.92 -11.31
C THR A 401 13.02 1.68 -10.62
N THR A 402 12.16 1.87 -9.62
CA THR A 402 11.50 0.79 -8.88
C THR A 402 9.99 0.93 -8.96
N VAL A 403 9.26 -0.18 -8.86
CA VAL A 403 7.81 -0.13 -8.62
C VAL A 403 7.58 0.21 -7.14
N ARG A 404 6.59 1.07 -6.90
CA ARG A 404 6.06 1.45 -5.59
C ARG A 404 4.55 1.28 -5.62
N ALA A 405 3.96 1.11 -4.45
CA ALA A 405 2.52 1.11 -4.27
C ALA A 405 2.15 2.12 -3.19
N SER A 406 1.04 2.81 -3.35
CA SER A 406 0.48 3.70 -2.34
C SER A 406 -1.03 3.55 -2.31
N GLU A 407 -1.59 3.44 -1.12
CA GLU A 407 -3.04 3.40 -0.91
C GLU A 407 -3.61 4.82 -0.94
N TYR A 408 -4.82 4.96 -1.49
CA TYR A 408 -5.61 6.17 -1.48
C TYR A 408 -6.99 5.83 -0.95
N SER A 409 -7.55 6.73 -0.13
CA SER A 409 -8.94 6.65 0.33
C SER A 409 -9.73 7.83 -0.21
N PHE A 410 -10.97 7.57 -0.64
CA PHE A 410 -11.87 8.62 -1.07
C PHE A 410 -12.66 9.16 0.13
N THR A 411 -12.59 10.46 0.33
CA THR A 411 -13.41 11.17 1.32
C THR A 411 -14.43 12.06 0.60
N THR A 412 -14.06 13.30 0.33
CA THR A 412 -14.64 14.17 -0.71
C THR A 412 -13.74 14.27 -1.94
N GLU A 413 -12.49 13.86 -1.79
CA GLU A 413 -11.46 13.73 -2.82
C GLU A 413 -10.58 12.51 -2.48
N TRP A 414 -9.78 12.05 -3.43
CA TRP A 414 -8.81 10.99 -3.20
C TRP A 414 -7.64 11.53 -2.38
N VAL A 415 -7.41 10.97 -1.19
CA VAL A 415 -6.34 11.35 -0.28
C VAL A 415 -5.38 10.17 -0.11
N PRO A 416 -4.05 10.36 -0.27
CA PRO A 416 -3.10 9.28 -0.03
C PRO A 416 -3.15 8.85 1.44
N TYR A 417 -2.98 7.56 1.68
CA TYR A 417 -2.78 7.03 3.02
C TYR A 417 -1.54 7.68 3.64
N ASN A 418 -1.72 8.29 4.81
CA ASN A 418 -0.64 8.86 5.60
C ASN A 418 -0.38 7.94 6.81
N PRO A 419 0.79 7.27 6.88
CA PRO A 419 1.13 6.42 8.02
C PRO A 419 1.49 7.21 9.29
N VAL A 420 1.51 8.55 9.21
CA VAL A 420 1.82 9.43 10.33
C VAL A 420 0.54 9.94 10.96
N ILE A 421 0.37 9.67 12.25
CA ILE A 421 -0.74 10.15 13.09
C ILE A 421 -0.22 11.00 14.23
N GLU A 422 -1.05 11.93 14.73
CA GLU A 422 -0.75 12.62 15.98
C GLU A 422 -1.03 11.70 17.18
N LYS A 423 -0.05 11.52 18.05
CA LYS A 423 -0.19 10.92 19.38
C LYS A 423 -0.04 11.99 20.45
N MET A 424 -0.63 11.74 21.62
CA MET A 424 -0.44 12.57 22.81
C MET A 424 -0.17 11.68 24.01
N ASP A 425 1.05 11.76 24.55
CA ASP A 425 1.49 10.93 25.67
C ASP A 425 1.77 11.76 26.91
N GLN A 426 1.57 11.14 28.07
CA GLN A 426 1.84 11.72 29.37
C GLN A 426 3.27 11.44 29.83
N PHE A 427 3.90 12.48 30.35
CA PHE A 427 5.20 12.43 31.02
C PHE A 427 5.07 13.07 32.40
N ILE A 428 5.63 12.42 33.43
CA ILE A 428 5.65 12.96 34.78
C ILE A 428 7.07 13.26 35.23
N HIS A 429 7.25 14.29 36.04
CA HIS A 429 8.51 14.55 36.69
C HIS A 429 8.54 13.87 38.06
N ASN A 430 9.38 12.84 38.22
CA ASN A 430 9.45 12.02 39.44
C ASN A 430 10.31 12.64 40.57
N GLY A 431 10.62 13.94 40.45
CA GLY A 431 11.49 14.68 41.37
C GLY A 431 12.97 14.68 41.00
N THR A 432 13.40 13.73 40.15
CA THR A 432 14.78 13.72 39.60
C THR A 432 14.80 14.00 38.10
N LYS A 433 13.85 13.43 37.37
CA LYS A 433 13.77 13.56 35.91
C LYS A 433 12.35 13.38 35.42
N TRP A 434 12.10 13.83 34.19
CA TRP A 434 10.94 13.43 33.43
C TRP A 434 11.01 11.94 33.09
N VAL A 435 9.87 11.26 33.15
CA VAL A 435 9.67 9.86 32.73
C VAL A 435 8.33 9.76 32.03
N PHE A 436 8.25 8.91 31.01
CA PHE A 436 6.98 8.53 30.40
C PHE A 436 6.09 7.84 31.44
N ASP A 437 4.80 8.17 31.45
CA ASP A 437 3.82 7.61 32.37
C ASP A 437 2.59 7.10 31.62
N PRO A 438 2.42 5.78 31.46
CA PRO A 438 1.24 5.20 30.84
C PRO A 438 0.05 5.07 31.81
N THR A 439 0.09 5.73 32.99
CA THR A 439 -0.96 5.61 34.01
C THR A 439 -2.27 6.24 33.53
N VAL A 440 -3.33 5.44 33.52
CA VAL A 440 -4.69 5.92 33.22
C VAL A 440 -5.36 6.34 34.52
N THR A 441 -5.74 7.62 34.64
CA THR A 441 -6.49 8.13 35.80
C THR A 441 -7.91 8.51 35.40
N PHE A 442 -8.92 8.00 36.09
CA PHE A 442 -10.31 8.40 35.85
C PHE A 442 -11.16 8.35 37.12
N THR A 443 -12.23 9.15 37.14
CA THR A 443 -13.29 9.07 38.16
C THR A 443 -14.45 8.25 37.61
N MET A 444 -14.92 7.28 38.40
CA MET A 444 -16.06 6.44 38.02
C MET A 444 -17.31 7.29 37.79
N SER A 445 -17.91 7.09 36.61
CA SER A 445 -19.19 7.65 36.20
C SER A 445 -20.35 6.71 36.57
N SER A 446 -21.59 7.19 36.48
CA SER A 446 -22.80 6.35 36.64
C SER A 446 -22.78 5.07 35.78
N ALA A 447 -22.24 5.15 34.55
CA ALA A 447 -22.11 4.01 33.65
C ALA A 447 -21.09 2.97 34.15
N ASP A 448 -20.01 3.41 34.80
CA ASP A 448 -19.01 2.51 35.38
C ASP A 448 -19.61 1.68 36.53
N TYR A 449 -20.42 2.30 37.38
CA TYR A 449 -21.17 1.56 38.41
C TYR A 449 -22.22 0.63 37.78
N GLN A 450 -22.89 1.05 36.71
CA GLN A 450 -23.87 0.19 36.02
C GLN A 450 -23.21 -1.06 35.42
N LEU A 451 -21.99 -0.95 34.89
CA LEU A 451 -21.23 -2.11 34.40
C LEU A 451 -21.05 -3.16 35.49
N ILE A 452 -20.77 -2.74 36.72
CA ILE A 452 -20.66 -3.64 37.88
C ILE A 452 -22.03 -4.26 38.22
N VAL A 453 -23.10 -3.47 38.24
CA VAL A 453 -24.48 -3.94 38.47
C VAL A 453 -24.88 -5.02 37.46
N ASP A 454 -24.62 -4.78 36.18
CA ASP A 454 -24.96 -5.71 35.10
C ASP A 454 -24.12 -7.00 35.18
N TRP A 455 -22.84 -6.88 35.55
CA TRP A 455 -22.01 -8.05 35.80
C TRP A 455 -22.51 -8.88 36.97
N VAL A 456 -22.91 -8.26 38.09
CA VAL A 456 -23.47 -8.97 39.25
C VAL A 456 -24.77 -9.66 38.88
N LYS A 457 -25.64 -9.00 38.11
CA LYS A 457 -26.85 -9.61 37.56
C LYS A 457 -26.56 -10.90 36.81
N ALA A 458 -25.57 -10.85 35.92
CA ALA A 458 -25.21 -11.97 35.04
C ALA A 458 -24.47 -13.11 35.78
N ASN A 459 -23.63 -12.80 36.77
CA ASN A 459 -22.69 -13.76 37.37
C ASN A 459 -23.04 -14.19 38.80
N LYS A 460 -23.82 -13.40 39.53
CA LYS A 460 -24.24 -13.67 40.93
C LYS A 460 -25.75 -13.86 41.04
N GLY A 461 -26.51 -13.28 40.12
CA GLY A 461 -27.95 -13.46 39.97
C GLY A 461 -28.77 -12.22 40.35
N GLU A 462 -29.99 -12.13 39.82
CA GLU A 462 -30.88 -10.98 39.98
C GLU A 462 -31.30 -10.71 41.43
N SER A 463 -31.14 -11.68 42.34
CA SER A 463 -31.46 -11.50 43.77
C SER A 463 -30.59 -10.47 44.47
N TYR A 464 -29.43 -10.13 43.91
CA TYR A 464 -28.55 -9.08 44.44
C TYR A 464 -28.91 -7.69 43.93
N LEU A 465 -29.92 -7.53 43.08
CA LEU A 465 -30.26 -6.24 42.51
C LEU A 465 -31.43 -5.58 43.24
N ASP A 466 -31.45 -4.25 43.21
CA ASP A 466 -32.64 -3.49 43.55
C ASP A 466 -33.76 -3.66 42.50
N SER A 467 -34.97 -3.22 42.83
CA SER A 467 -36.12 -3.35 41.92
C SER A 467 -36.01 -2.54 40.62
N TYR A 468 -35.07 -1.60 40.57
CA TYR A 468 -34.86 -0.72 39.42
C TYR A 468 -33.72 -1.19 38.51
N GLY A 469 -32.92 -2.17 38.95
CA GLY A 469 -31.74 -2.64 38.23
C GLY A 469 -30.61 -1.60 38.22
N THR A 470 -30.61 -0.66 39.16
CA THR A 470 -29.66 0.46 39.24
C THR A 470 -28.70 0.36 40.42
N ALA A 471 -28.91 -0.60 41.31
CA ALA A 471 -28.00 -0.88 42.41
C ALA A 471 -27.89 -2.38 42.63
N GLU A 472 -26.74 -2.81 43.14
CA GLU A 472 -26.45 -4.18 43.50
C GLU A 472 -25.89 -4.28 44.93
N PHE A 473 -26.16 -5.39 45.62
CA PHE A 473 -25.84 -5.63 47.03
C PHE A 473 -24.74 -6.68 47.24
N TYR A 474 -24.06 -7.11 46.18
CA TYR A 474 -22.93 -8.02 46.25
C TYR A 474 -21.63 -7.25 46.54
N HIS A 475 -21.31 -6.21 45.77
CA HIS A 475 -20.21 -5.27 46.06
C HIS A 475 -20.68 -3.90 46.58
N GLY A 476 -21.97 -3.57 46.43
CA GLY A 476 -22.57 -2.30 46.87
C GLY A 476 -22.64 -1.21 45.81
N ALA A 477 -22.35 -1.49 44.53
CA ALA A 477 -22.36 -0.50 43.46
C ALA A 477 -23.78 0.01 43.15
N GLY A 478 -23.94 1.33 43.01
CA GLY A 478 -25.19 1.97 42.62
C GLY A 478 -24.98 3.02 41.54
N SER A 479 -25.50 2.78 40.33
CA SER A 479 -25.42 3.74 39.21
C SER A 479 -26.27 4.99 39.43
N TYR A 480 -27.42 4.85 40.10
CA TYR A 480 -28.32 5.97 40.38
C TYR A 480 -27.67 7.04 41.28
N TYR A 481 -26.98 6.61 42.34
CA TYR A 481 -26.25 7.50 43.25
C TYR A 481 -24.79 7.70 42.85
N SER A 482 -24.29 6.92 41.88
CA SER A 482 -22.89 6.91 41.42
C SER A 482 -21.90 6.73 42.57
N ASN A 483 -22.17 5.75 43.43
CA ASN A 483 -21.32 5.41 44.58
C ASN A 483 -21.36 3.90 44.89
N PHE A 484 -20.45 3.45 45.75
CA PHE A 484 -20.59 2.19 46.48
C PHE A 484 -21.26 2.43 47.83
N ASP A 485 -22.36 1.76 48.13
CA ASP A 485 -22.95 1.75 49.47
C ASP A 485 -22.19 0.76 50.35
N ILE A 486 -21.39 1.31 51.26
CA ILE A 486 -20.46 0.56 52.12
C ILE A 486 -21.05 0.32 53.51
N ARG A 487 -22.34 0.59 53.71
CA ARG A 487 -23.03 0.28 54.96
C ARG A 487 -23.18 -1.22 55.11
N SER A 488 -23.19 -1.69 56.37
CA SER A 488 -23.42 -3.11 56.65
C SER A 488 -24.75 -3.58 56.04
N GLY A 489 -24.69 -4.69 55.30
CA GLY A 489 -25.84 -5.26 54.57
C GLY A 489 -26.00 -4.80 53.12
N PHE A 490 -25.11 -3.92 52.63
CA PHE A 490 -25.10 -3.47 51.23
C PHE A 490 -23.98 -4.09 50.38
N PHE A 491 -23.18 -4.99 50.96
CA PHE A 491 -22.24 -5.86 50.26
C PHE A 491 -22.25 -7.26 50.92
N GLU A 492 -21.81 -8.29 50.20
CA GLU A 492 -21.91 -9.68 50.64
C GLU A 492 -20.83 -10.04 51.68
N ALA A 493 -21.22 -10.03 52.95
CA ALA A 493 -20.31 -10.28 54.07
C ALA A 493 -19.79 -11.73 54.14
N ALA A 494 -20.39 -12.69 53.41
CA ALA A 494 -19.86 -14.04 53.29
C ALA A 494 -18.60 -14.12 52.41
N ASP A 495 -18.47 -13.21 51.44
CA ASP A 495 -17.39 -13.21 50.47
C ASP A 495 -16.36 -12.10 50.74
N PHE A 496 -16.74 -11.05 51.48
CA PHE A 496 -15.90 -9.89 51.78
C PHE A 496 -15.87 -9.55 53.27
N ASP A 497 -14.67 -9.60 53.87
CA ASP A 497 -14.46 -9.23 55.29
C ASP A 497 -14.71 -7.74 55.56
N THR A 498 -14.42 -6.88 54.56
CA THR A 498 -14.54 -5.43 54.66
C THR A 498 -15.09 -4.83 53.37
N TRP A 499 -15.57 -3.58 53.45
CA TRP A 499 -16.06 -2.89 52.25
C TRP A 499 -14.93 -2.62 51.26
N GLU A 500 -13.70 -2.40 51.74
CA GLU A 500 -12.52 -2.21 50.91
C GLU A 500 -12.29 -3.44 50.02
N ASN A 501 -12.42 -4.65 50.57
CA ASN A 501 -12.29 -5.91 49.81
C ASN A 501 -13.40 -6.05 48.75
N ALA A 502 -14.62 -5.64 49.08
CA ALA A 502 -15.75 -5.67 48.15
C ALA A 502 -15.54 -4.70 46.98
N VAL A 503 -15.12 -3.47 47.26
CA VAL A 503 -14.85 -2.44 46.24
C VAL A 503 -13.61 -2.77 45.42
N GLU A 504 -12.54 -3.29 46.03
CA GLU A 504 -11.36 -3.78 45.32
C GLU A 504 -11.75 -4.85 44.29
N ALA A 505 -12.56 -5.83 44.70
CA ALA A 505 -13.03 -6.87 43.80
C ALA A 505 -13.92 -6.30 42.68
N ALA A 506 -14.82 -5.37 43.00
CA ALA A 506 -15.67 -4.71 42.01
C ALA A 506 -14.85 -3.93 40.98
N ILE A 507 -13.82 -3.20 41.40
CA ILE A 507 -13.01 -2.41 40.48
C ILE A 507 -12.04 -3.30 39.71
N GLY A 508 -11.21 -4.09 40.41
CA GLY A 508 -10.11 -4.85 39.81
C GLY A 508 -10.55 -6.09 39.04
N LYS A 509 -11.68 -6.72 39.41
CA LYS A 509 -12.14 -7.98 38.77
C LYS A 509 -13.35 -7.80 37.86
N VAL A 510 -14.03 -6.65 37.93
CA VAL A 510 -15.23 -6.40 37.13
C VAL A 510 -15.08 -5.16 36.27
N LEU A 511 -14.93 -3.98 36.89
CA LEU A 511 -14.89 -2.72 36.16
C LEU A 511 -13.71 -2.65 35.19
N LEU A 512 -12.48 -2.80 35.68
CA LEU A 512 -11.28 -2.62 34.86
C LEU A 512 -11.19 -3.66 33.73
N PRO A 513 -11.41 -4.97 33.96
CA PRO A 513 -11.47 -5.95 32.87
C PRO A 513 -12.59 -5.69 31.87
N GLY A 514 -13.77 -5.24 32.33
CA GLY A 514 -14.89 -4.94 31.45
C GLY A 514 -14.70 -3.68 30.61
N LYS A 515 -14.06 -2.65 31.18
CA LYS A 515 -13.83 -1.36 30.52
C LYS A 515 -12.59 -1.35 29.63
N TYR A 516 -11.55 -2.08 30.01
CA TYR A 516 -10.26 -2.14 29.31
C TYR A 516 -9.88 -3.59 28.98
N PRO A 517 -10.63 -4.30 28.12
CA PRO A 517 -10.40 -5.71 27.82
C PRO A 517 -9.05 -5.98 27.14
N ASN A 518 -8.44 -4.98 26.53
CA ASN A 518 -7.15 -5.07 25.84
C ASN A 518 -6.00 -4.39 26.62
N ALA A 519 -6.15 -4.16 27.92
CA ALA A 519 -5.07 -3.58 28.73
C ALA A 519 -3.77 -4.40 28.62
N VAL A 520 -2.62 -3.72 28.57
CA VAL A 520 -1.29 -4.33 28.48
C VAL A 520 -0.55 -4.15 29.81
N THR A 521 0.40 -5.05 30.11
CA THR A 521 1.17 -4.98 31.36
C THR A 521 2.19 -3.86 31.37
N GLN A 522 2.72 -3.50 30.19
CA GLN A 522 3.73 -2.47 30.02
C GLN A 522 3.50 -1.70 28.71
N VAL A 523 3.86 -0.41 28.70
CA VAL A 523 4.03 0.40 27.49
C VAL A 523 5.46 0.93 27.53
N ASP A 524 6.24 0.69 26.48
CA ASP A 524 7.67 1.02 26.40
C ASP A 524 8.50 0.52 27.60
N GLY A 525 8.16 -0.67 28.10
CA GLY A 525 8.82 -1.28 29.26
C GLY A 525 8.47 -0.64 30.61
N VAL A 526 7.55 0.34 30.65
CA VAL A 526 7.01 0.94 31.87
C VAL A 526 5.70 0.23 32.25
N ASP A 527 5.60 -0.21 33.50
CA ASP A 527 4.39 -0.85 34.02
C ASP A 527 3.16 0.06 33.90
N VAL A 528 2.04 -0.51 33.44
CA VAL A 528 0.77 0.22 33.31
C VAL A 528 -0.02 0.16 34.60
N TYR A 529 -0.53 1.32 35.01
CA TYR A 529 -1.39 1.48 36.18
C TYR A 529 -2.71 2.14 35.84
N TYR A 530 -3.74 1.83 36.62
CA TYR A 530 -5.03 2.49 36.57
C TYR A 530 -5.32 3.09 37.95
N VAL A 531 -5.47 4.41 38.01
CA VAL A 531 -5.89 5.14 39.22
C VAL A 531 -7.38 5.43 39.08
N VAL A 532 -8.18 4.76 39.91
CA VAL A 532 -9.64 4.83 39.86
C VAL A 532 -10.13 5.63 41.06
N ASN A 533 -10.72 6.79 40.79
CA ASN A 533 -11.39 7.59 41.81
C ASN A 533 -12.88 7.20 41.88
N PHE A 534 -13.40 6.98 43.07
CA PHE A 534 -14.79 6.54 43.26
C PHE A 534 -15.40 7.13 44.53
N ALA A 535 -16.73 7.16 44.56
CA ALA A 535 -17.50 7.64 45.69
C ALA A 535 -18.02 6.46 46.51
N THR A 536 -18.15 6.65 47.82
CA THR A 536 -18.78 5.70 48.73
C THR A 536 -19.83 6.38 49.60
N TYR A 537 -20.75 5.59 50.15
CA TYR A 537 -21.73 6.04 51.11
C TYR A 537 -21.76 5.11 52.33
N SER A 538 -21.40 5.65 53.49
CA SER A 538 -21.41 4.94 54.79
C SER A 538 -22.56 5.39 55.72
N GLY A 539 -23.46 6.24 55.21
CA GLY A 539 -24.28 7.16 56.01
C GLY A 539 -23.76 8.61 55.95
N ALA A 540 -22.56 8.79 55.39
CA ALA A 540 -22.01 10.03 54.87
C ALA A 540 -21.27 9.75 53.57
N ASP A 541 -21.20 10.74 52.68
CA ASP A 541 -20.47 10.65 51.42
C ASP A 541 -18.95 10.64 51.65
N GLY A 542 -18.24 9.79 50.93
CA GLY A 542 -16.78 9.76 50.90
C GLY A 542 -16.27 9.65 49.47
N ASN A 543 -15.07 10.18 49.21
CA ASN A 543 -14.37 10.05 47.94
C ASN A 543 -13.02 9.38 48.17
N TRP A 544 -12.69 8.42 47.32
CA TRP A 544 -11.53 7.54 47.51
C TRP A 544 -10.85 7.27 46.17
N SER A 545 -9.59 6.86 46.24
CA SER A 545 -8.80 6.43 45.09
C SER A 545 -8.15 5.08 45.35
N MET A 546 -8.11 4.23 44.33
CA MET A 546 -7.34 2.98 44.32
C MET A 546 -6.48 2.92 43.06
N ARG A 547 -5.23 2.49 43.20
CA ARG A 547 -4.28 2.29 42.11
C ARG A 547 -4.08 0.81 41.86
N PHE A 548 -4.36 0.38 40.64
CA PHE A 548 -4.22 -1.01 40.19
C PHE A 548 -3.09 -1.14 39.19
N LYS A 549 -2.25 -2.16 39.35
CA LYS A 549 -1.26 -2.57 38.36
C LYS A 549 -1.87 -3.60 37.42
N VAL A 550 -1.62 -3.48 36.12
CA VAL A 550 -1.95 -4.55 35.16
C VAL A 550 -0.92 -5.68 35.31
N THR A 551 -1.37 -6.86 35.71
CA THR A 551 -0.51 -8.03 35.95
C THR A 551 -0.61 -9.09 34.85
N LYS A 552 -1.60 -8.98 33.98
CA LYS A 552 -1.76 -9.81 32.78
C LYS A 552 -2.42 -9.01 31.66
N ALA A 553 -1.92 -9.15 30.45
CA ALA A 553 -2.46 -8.47 29.28
C ALA A 553 -3.78 -9.08 28.78
N GLY A 554 -4.52 -8.32 27.97
CA GLY A 554 -5.74 -8.75 27.29
C GLY A 554 -5.56 -9.99 26.41
N PRO A 555 -6.67 -10.60 25.93
CA PRO A 555 -8.05 -10.11 25.98
C PRO A 555 -8.80 -10.37 27.31
N ASN A 556 -8.14 -10.96 28.30
CA ASN A 556 -8.69 -11.16 29.65
C ASN A 556 -7.68 -10.65 30.70
N PRO A 557 -7.58 -9.31 30.85
CA PRO A 557 -6.54 -8.71 31.66
C PRO A 557 -6.83 -8.89 33.15
N GLU A 558 -5.76 -8.96 33.93
CA GLU A 558 -5.83 -9.05 35.39
C GLU A 558 -5.19 -7.81 36.01
N PHE A 559 -5.85 -7.29 37.04
CA PHE A 559 -5.46 -6.09 37.76
C PHE A 559 -5.26 -6.43 39.23
N THR A 560 -4.12 -6.01 39.78
CA THR A 560 -3.81 -6.20 41.20
C THR A 560 -3.77 -4.84 41.88
N LEU A 561 -4.47 -4.70 43.01
CA LEU A 561 -4.40 -3.49 43.82
C LEU A 561 -2.96 -3.29 44.31
N GLU A 562 -2.40 -2.12 44.04
CA GLU A 562 -1.08 -1.72 44.52
C GLU A 562 -1.19 -0.73 45.67
N GLU A 563 -2.15 0.19 45.61
CA GLU A 563 -2.34 1.24 46.62
C GLU A 563 -3.82 1.59 46.79
N GLY A 564 -4.22 1.91 48.02
CA GLY A 564 -5.57 2.38 48.37
C GLY A 564 -6.40 1.36 49.17
N PRO A 565 -7.66 1.70 49.51
CA PRO A 565 -8.30 2.97 49.18
C PRO A 565 -7.72 4.15 49.96
N THR A 566 -7.38 5.22 49.26
CA THR A 566 -6.83 6.46 49.84
C THR A 566 -7.90 7.55 49.78
N PRO A 567 -8.21 8.27 50.88
CA PRO A 567 -9.15 9.40 50.86
C PRO A 567 -8.69 10.51 49.89
N LEU A 568 -9.63 11.09 49.14
CA LEU A 568 -9.42 12.22 48.22
C LEU A 568 -9.78 13.59 48.82
#